data_AF-A0A847C9Q8-F1
#
_entry.id   AF-A0A847C9Q8-F1
#
_cell.length_a   1.000
_cell.length_b   1.000
_cell.length_c   1.000
_cell.angle_alpha   90.00
_cell.angle_beta   90.00
_cell.angle_gamma   90.00
#
_symmetry.space_group_name_H-M   'P 1'
#
loop_
_entity.id
_entity.type
_entity.pdbx_description
1 polymer ?
#
loop_
_entity_poly.entity_id
_entity_poly.type
_entity_poly.pdbx_seq_one_letter_code
_entity_poly.pdbx_strand_id
1 'polypeptide(L)' 'YTVGGACVSDKHCGFIINKSKATSDEILELVDFVKKTVKEKTGFSLECEIRILK' A
#
# COMPACT_ATOMS: atom_id res chain seq x y z
N TYR A 1 5.62 -6.75 3.36
CA TYR A 1 5.53 -6.89 1.89
C TYR A 1 6.02 -5.61 1.27
N THR A 2 6.77 -5.69 0.17
CA THR A 2 7.51 -4.56 -0.43
C THR A 2 7.33 -4.58 -1.94
N VAL A 3 7.12 -3.41 -2.53
CA VAL A 3 7.11 -3.17 -3.98
C VAL A 3 8.13 -2.06 -4.23
N GLY A 4 9.21 -2.37 -4.94
CA GLY A 4 10.31 -1.43 -5.17
C GLY A 4 10.83 -0.81 -3.86
N GLY A 5 10.80 0.52 -3.75
CA GLY A 5 11.15 1.25 -2.53
C GLY A 5 10.05 1.35 -1.46
N ALA A 6 8.79 0.99 -1.77
CA ALA A 6 7.63 1.12 -0.88
C ALA A 6 7.39 -0.16 -0.07
N CYS A 7 7.05 -0.03 1.21
CA CYS A 7 6.83 -1.18 2.10
C CYS A 7 5.67 -0.95 3.07
N VAL A 8 4.96 -2.00 3.43
CA VAL A 8 4.06 -1.98 4.60
C VAL A 8 4.92 -1.97 5.87
N SER A 9 4.62 -1.08 6.82
CA SER A 9 5.37 -0.99 8.09
C SER A 9 5.16 -2.24 8.95
N ASP A 10 6.27 -2.80 9.44
CA ASP A 10 6.25 -3.93 10.38
C ASP A 10 5.77 -3.52 11.78
N LYS A 11 5.78 -2.22 12.10
CA LYS A 11 5.29 -1.69 13.38
C LYS A 11 3.77 -1.47 13.39
N HIS A 12 3.19 -1.09 12.26
CA HIS A 12 1.77 -0.81 12.13
C HIS A 12 1.34 -0.93 10.66
N CYS A 13 0.55 -1.96 10.35
CA CYS A 13 0.21 -2.32 8.96
C CYS A 13 -0.60 -1.26 8.19
N GLY A 14 -1.25 -0.33 8.89
CA GLY A 14 -1.91 0.83 8.27
C GLY A 14 -0.95 1.88 7.67
N PHE A 15 0.37 1.75 7.88
CA PHE A 15 1.34 2.67 7.30
C PHE A 15 2.08 2.04 6.13
N ILE A 16 2.12 2.77 5.01
CA ILE A 16 3.07 2.55 3.93
C ILE A 16 4.27 3.46 4.16
N ILE A 17 5.46 2.88 4.16
CA ILE A 17 6.72 3.58 4.39
C ILE A 17 7.56 3.60 3.11
N ASN A 18 8.21 4.73 2.86
CA ASN A 18 9.28 4.84 1.89
C ASN A 18 10.55 4.26 2.51
N LYS A 19 10.86 3.01 2.16
CA LYS A 19 12.01 2.29 2.72
C LYS A 19 13.30 2.56 1.94
N SER A 20 13.21 2.81 0.63
CA SER A 20 14.38 3.06 -0.22
C SER A 20 14.03 3.87 -1.48
N LYS A 21 13.76 5.16 -1.30
CA LYS A 21 13.42 6.10 -2.40
C LYS A 21 12.24 5.65 -3.26
N ALA A 22 11.17 5.22 -2.61
CA ALA A 22 9.92 4.83 -3.25
C ALA A 22 9.38 5.91 -4.19
N THR A 23 8.97 5.51 -5.38
CA THR A 23 8.21 6.39 -6.30
C THR A 23 6.73 6.41 -5.94
N SER A 24 5.99 7.40 -6.45
CA SER A 24 4.53 7.44 -6.31
C SER A 24 3.88 6.19 -6.90
N ASP A 25 4.38 5.72 -8.04
CA ASP A 25 3.83 4.55 -8.74
C ASP A 25 4.02 3.27 -7.90
N GLU A 26 5.19 3.09 -7.28
CA GLU A 26 5.46 1.96 -6.38
C GLU A 26 4.55 1.98 -5.14
N ILE A 27 4.24 3.18 -4.60
CA ILE A 27 3.30 3.33 -3.49
C ILE A 27 1.88 2.95 -3.94
N LEU A 28 1.44 3.41 -5.11
CA LEU A 28 0.10 3.09 -5.64
C LEU A 28 -0.05 1.60 -5.95
N GLU A 29 0.98 0.97 -6.53
CA GLU A 29 0.99 -0.48 -6.77
C GLU A 29 0.89 -1.27 -5.46
N LEU A 30 1.61 -0.84 -4.42
CA LEU A 30 1.52 -1.45 -3.10
C LEU A 30 0.12 -1.28 -2.48
N VAL A 31 -0.51 -0.11 -2.62
CA VAL A 31 -1.89 0.13 -2.18
C VAL A 31 -2.84 -0.85 -2.88
N ASP A 32 -2.76 -0.98 -4.19
CA ASP A 32 -3.64 -1.87 -4.97
C ASP A 32 -3.43 -3.35 -4.58
N PHE A 33 -2.18 -3.76 -4.36
CA PHE A 33 -1.86 -5.08 -3.85
C PHE A 33 -2.54 -5.35 -2.49
N VAL A 34 -2.46 -4.42 -1.55
CA VAL A 34 -3.06 -4.55 -0.22
C VAL A 34 -4.59 -4.64 -0.33
N LYS A 35 -5.22 -3.75 -1.11
CA LYS A 35 -6.67 -3.74 -1.33
C LYS A 35 -7.15 -5.06 -1.92
N LYS A 36 -6.46 -5.56 -2.95
CA LYS A 36 -6.77 -6.85 -3.59
C LYS A 36 -6.63 -8.00 -2.60
N THR A 37 -5.52 -8.05 -1.87
CA THR A 37 -5.24 -9.13 -0.91
C THR A 37 -6.28 -9.18 0.22
N VAL A 38 -6.68 -8.03 0.75
CA VAL A 38 -7.69 -7.96 1.82
C VAL A 38 -9.05 -8.41 1.29
N LYS A 39 -9.45 -7.96 0.10
CA LYS A 39 -10.69 -8.40 -0.55
C LYS A 39 -10.72 -9.90 -0.78
N GLU A 40 -9.64 -10.48 -1.31
CA GLU A 40 -9.54 -11.91 -1.59
C GLU A 40 -9.59 -12.76 -0.31
N LYS A 41 -8.93 -12.31 0.77
CA LYS A 41 -8.83 -13.09 2.01
C LYS A 41 -10.00 -12.92 2.96
N THR A 42 -10.67 -11.76 2.93
CA THR A 42 -11.66 -11.39 3.95
C THR A 42 -13.02 -11.02 3.37
N GLY A 43 -13.10 -10.78 2.06
CA GLY A 43 -14.30 -10.25 1.40
C GLY A 43 -14.49 -8.74 1.55
N PHE A 44 -13.74 -8.06 2.42
CA PHE A 44 -13.88 -6.62 2.63
C PHE A 44 -13.17 -5.79 1.56
N SER A 45 -13.83 -4.73 1.10
CA SER A 45 -13.24 -3.75 0.18
C SER A 45 -12.69 -2.57 0.98
N LEU A 46 -11.39 -2.32 0.86
CA LEU A 46 -10.75 -1.15 1.46
C LEU A 46 -10.90 0.08 0.57
N GLU A 47 -11.15 1.23 1.20
CA GLU A 47 -11.09 2.54 0.56
C GLU A 47 -9.78 3.24 0.92
N CYS A 48 -9.21 3.99 -0.03
CA CYS A 48 -7.97 4.72 0.21
C CYS A 48 -8.29 6.07 0.85
N GLU A 49 -7.77 6.32 2.06
CA GLU A 49 -8.00 7.58 2.79
C GLU A 49 -7.25 8.75 2.16
N ILE A 50 -6.03 8.51 1.66
CA ILE A 50 -5.17 9.56 1.14
C ILE A 50 -5.65 10.07 -0.23
N ARG A 51 -5.49 11.38 -0.46
CA ARG A 51 -5.76 11.98 -1.77
C ARG A 51 -4.52 11.91 -2.64
N ILE A 52 -4.69 11.43 -3.86
CA ILE A 52 -3.63 11.37 -4.88
C ILE A 52 -3.72 12.63 -5.73
N LEU A 53 -2.67 13.44 -5.70
CA LEU A 53 -2.52 14.61 -6.57
C LEU A 53 -1.63 14.21 -7.74
N LYS A 54 -2.09 14.49 -8.97
CA LYS A 54 -1.36 14.25 -10.21
C LYS A 54 -0.77 15.54 -10.74
#